data_AF-A0A4R0S0V4-F1
#
_entry.id   AF-A0A4R0S0V4-F1
#
_cell.length_a   1.000
_cell.length_b   1.000
_cell.length_c   1.000
_cell.angle_alpha   90.00
_cell.angle_beta   90.00
_cell.angle_gamma   90.00
#
_symmetry.space_group_name_H-M   'P 1'
#
loop_
_entity.id
_entity.type
_entity.pdbx_description
1 polymer ?
#
loop_
_entity_poly.entity_id
_entity_poly.type
_entity_poly.pdbx_seq_one_letter_code
_entity_poly.pdbx_strand_id
1 'polypeptide(L)'
;MNASSLPDPLTPLAWLSPELAGQVANTRYVLAAITGAWVWDVLMSIPDLIRIYSVSTFKVPDISDLLGRLASGSFIFATLMLTVASVDDCNALAKAVGWTLAITLPLHTLPFFFCSRAVFHNSRPIIGFFFLLWLISVGGSIASPFFIHAHHIGDTKQCLIDIEMPFSAGVVSAAFNNGVTFFSISFHLMLYTTAETWSGRFNALLHSRGAGEVSKLLMQSGQQFIIPIVVISIATAIVNVIPAIPANFRLLLVVVNVAVQSSMSARIHKHIKTGLVDSHPTTVHTNAVDRTIEFRRAEESRLSRQSRMSKPPAVYGQRSTMRSDTIELSPTVILASIGSSERYDEKRELDSITEEEKYASTLVPGSHRSSDEHV
;
A
#
# COMPACT_ATOMS: atom_id res chain seq x y z
N MET A 1 -15.78 -16.20 52.23
CA MET A 1 -15.37 -17.02 51.07
C MET A 1 -14.16 -17.82 51.53
N ASN A 2 -14.25 -19.16 51.54
CA ASN A 2 -13.18 -20.04 52.03
C ASN A 2 -11.97 -19.98 51.09
N ALA A 3 -10.77 -19.89 51.66
CA ALA A 3 -9.49 -19.81 50.93
C ALA A 3 -9.11 -21.09 50.15
N SER A 4 -9.95 -22.12 50.17
CA SER A 4 -9.71 -23.43 49.54
C SER A 4 -10.39 -23.61 48.18
N SER A 5 -10.97 -22.55 47.60
CA SER A 5 -11.63 -22.59 46.28
C SER A 5 -11.03 -21.60 45.28
N LEU A 6 -9.75 -21.22 45.42
CA LEU A 6 -9.06 -20.49 44.36
C LEU A 6 -8.74 -21.47 43.22
N PRO A 7 -9.11 -21.16 41.97
CA PRO A 7 -8.72 -21.96 40.81
C PRO A 7 -7.20 -22.02 40.68
N ASP A 8 -6.69 -23.19 40.25
CA ASP A 8 -5.26 -23.42 40.04
C ASP A 8 -4.65 -22.30 39.16
N PRO A 9 -3.55 -21.64 39.58
CA PRO A 9 -2.87 -20.61 38.80
C PRO A 9 -2.40 -21.08 37.42
N LEU A 10 -2.28 -22.40 37.20
CA LEU A 10 -1.97 -23.01 35.90
C LEU A 10 -3.19 -23.07 34.96
N THR A 11 -4.40 -22.77 35.45
CA THR A 11 -5.65 -22.72 34.69
C THR A 11 -6.24 -21.31 34.65
N PRO A 12 -5.61 -20.37 33.92
CA PRO A 12 -6.06 -18.97 33.86
C PRO A 12 -7.48 -18.79 33.33
N LEU A 13 -7.97 -19.73 32.52
CA LEU A 13 -9.35 -19.76 32.02
C LEU A 13 -10.38 -20.07 33.12
N ALA A 14 -9.97 -20.68 34.24
CA ALA A 14 -10.87 -21.01 35.35
C ALA A 14 -11.30 -19.78 36.18
N TRP A 15 -10.61 -18.65 35.99
CA TRP A 15 -10.95 -17.36 36.59
C TRP A 15 -12.00 -16.57 35.79
N LEU A 16 -12.33 -17.02 34.57
CA LEU A 16 -13.32 -16.39 33.70
C LEU A 16 -14.66 -17.11 33.78
N SER A 17 -15.74 -16.40 33.42
CA SER A 17 -17.02 -17.06 33.15
C SER A 17 -16.83 -18.08 32.01
N PRO A 18 -17.53 -19.23 32.03
CA PRO A 18 -17.33 -20.29 31.04
C PRO A 18 -17.56 -19.83 29.60
N GLU A 19 -18.45 -18.86 29.39
CA GLU A 19 -18.66 -18.22 28.09
C GLU A 19 -17.44 -17.42 27.63
N LEU A 20 -16.87 -16.57 28.50
CA LEU A 20 -15.71 -15.74 28.16
C LEU A 20 -14.44 -16.59 28.00
N ALA A 21 -14.28 -17.63 28.81
CA ALA A 21 -13.19 -18.58 28.69
C ALA A 21 -13.19 -19.28 27.32
N GLY A 22 -14.38 -19.72 26.85
CA GLY A 22 -14.54 -20.29 25.51
C GLY A 22 -14.17 -19.30 24.39
N GLN A 23 -14.62 -18.04 24.50
CA GLN A 23 -14.30 -17.00 23.52
C GLN A 23 -12.79 -16.73 23.43
N VAL A 24 -12.10 -16.62 24.56
CA VAL A 24 -10.64 -16.39 24.61
C VAL A 24 -9.88 -17.58 24.02
N ALA A 25 -10.25 -18.81 24.40
CA ALA A 25 -9.62 -20.01 23.87
C ALA A 25 -9.78 -20.11 22.35
N ASN A 26 -11.00 -19.92 21.84
CA ASN A 26 -11.28 -19.94 20.40
C ASN A 26 -10.49 -18.85 19.65
N THR A 27 -10.44 -17.63 20.21
CA THR A 27 -9.68 -16.52 19.62
C THR A 27 -8.19 -16.85 19.52
N ARG A 28 -7.61 -17.47 20.57
CA ARG A 28 -6.19 -17.90 20.56
C ARG A 28 -5.90 -18.90 19.44
N TYR A 29 -6.75 -19.92 19.27
CA TYR A 29 -6.56 -20.91 18.21
C TYR A 29 -6.68 -20.30 16.81
N VAL A 30 -7.70 -19.46 16.58
CA VAL A 30 -7.89 -18.81 15.29
C VAL A 30 -6.74 -17.85 14.98
N LEU A 31 -6.27 -17.10 15.99
CA LEU A 31 -5.14 -16.19 15.81
C LEU A 31 -3.82 -16.91 15.51
N ALA A 32 -3.58 -18.05 16.17
CA ALA A 32 -2.43 -18.90 15.87
C ALA A 32 -2.50 -19.44 14.43
N ALA A 33 -3.70 -19.88 13.99
CA ALA A 33 -3.91 -20.34 12.61
C ALA A 33 -3.69 -19.22 11.57
N ILE A 34 -4.21 -18.01 11.82
CA ILE A 34 -4.00 -16.84 10.93
C ILE A 34 -2.52 -16.47 10.88
N THR A 35 -1.84 -16.46 12.02
CA THR A 35 -0.39 -16.15 12.07
C THR A 35 0.39 -17.19 11.27
N GLY A 36 0.09 -18.48 11.44
CA GLY A 36 0.71 -19.55 10.66
C GLY A 36 0.45 -19.41 9.16
N ALA A 37 -0.78 -19.11 8.76
CA ALA A 37 -1.15 -18.89 7.37
C ALA A 37 -0.44 -17.66 6.76
N TRP A 38 -0.33 -16.57 7.51
CA TRP A 38 0.41 -15.38 7.07
C TRP A 38 1.91 -15.65 6.95
N VAL A 39 2.51 -16.32 7.94
CA VAL A 39 3.93 -16.73 7.89
C VAL A 39 4.18 -17.61 6.68
N TRP A 40 3.29 -18.58 6.41
CA TRP A 40 3.37 -19.43 5.22
C TRP A 40 3.31 -18.63 3.91
N ASP A 41 2.39 -17.67 3.81
CA ASP A 41 2.28 -16.80 2.62
C ASP A 41 3.55 -15.94 2.43
N VAL A 42 4.11 -15.41 3.52
CA VAL A 42 5.39 -14.68 3.48
C VAL A 42 6.51 -15.59 3.01
N LEU A 43 6.68 -16.77 3.60
CA LEU A 43 7.68 -17.78 3.22
C LEU A 43 7.58 -18.15 1.74
N MET A 44 6.36 -18.38 1.24
CA MET A 44 6.11 -18.70 -0.16
C MET A 44 6.45 -17.53 -1.11
N SER A 45 6.42 -16.29 -0.62
CA SER A 45 6.77 -15.11 -1.41
C SER A 45 8.27 -14.77 -1.42
N ILE A 46 9.09 -15.33 -0.50
CA ILE A 46 10.52 -15.02 -0.37
C ILE A 46 11.32 -15.32 -1.67
N PRO A 47 11.18 -16.49 -2.31
CA PRO A 47 11.96 -16.80 -3.52
C PRO A 47 11.71 -15.81 -4.65
N ASP A 48 10.45 -15.39 -4.78
CA ASP A 48 10.05 -14.39 -5.77
C ASP A 48 10.63 -13.02 -5.43
N LEU A 49 10.59 -12.62 -4.16
CA LEU A 49 11.20 -11.37 -3.68
C LEU A 49 12.71 -11.34 -3.99
N ILE A 50 13.43 -12.43 -3.71
CA ILE A 50 14.87 -12.52 -4.00
C ILE A 50 15.14 -12.37 -5.50
N ARG A 51 14.39 -13.08 -6.36
CA ARG A 51 14.51 -12.97 -7.82
C ARG A 51 14.21 -11.55 -8.31
N ILE A 52 13.21 -10.92 -7.70
CA ILE A 52 12.78 -9.57 -8.01
C ILE A 52 13.85 -8.53 -7.62
N TYR A 53 14.44 -8.67 -6.43
CA TYR A 53 15.46 -7.76 -5.91
C TYR A 53 16.82 -7.95 -6.58
N SER A 54 17.13 -9.15 -7.08
CA SER A 54 18.40 -9.39 -7.77
C SER A 54 18.45 -8.83 -9.19
N VAL A 55 17.29 -8.53 -9.80
CA VAL A 55 17.22 -8.10 -11.22
C VAL A 55 16.72 -6.67 -11.40
N SER A 56 15.93 -6.14 -10.46
CA SER A 56 15.24 -4.84 -10.62
C SER A 56 15.78 -3.78 -9.67
N THR A 57 15.98 -2.56 -10.18
CA THR A 57 16.15 -1.35 -9.38
C THR A 57 14.92 -1.11 -8.49
N PHE A 58 15.15 -0.67 -7.24
CA PHE A 58 14.08 -0.39 -6.27
C PHE A 58 13.17 0.74 -6.76
N LYS A 59 11.86 0.49 -6.81
CA LYS A 59 10.84 1.53 -7.04
C LYS A 59 10.12 1.84 -5.73
N VAL A 60 9.55 3.04 -5.62
CA VAL A 60 8.76 3.48 -4.45
C VAL A 60 7.67 2.46 -4.02
N PRO A 61 6.92 1.81 -4.93
CA PRO A 61 5.94 0.79 -4.55
C PRO A 61 6.56 -0.47 -3.91
N ASP A 62 7.81 -0.80 -4.23
CA ASP A 62 8.54 -1.95 -3.68
C ASP A 62 8.85 -1.72 -2.19
N ILE A 63 9.30 -0.51 -1.86
CA ILE A 63 9.59 -0.10 -0.47
C ILE A 63 8.29 -0.08 0.34
N SER A 64 7.21 0.43 -0.23
CA SER A 64 5.90 0.47 0.43
C SER A 64 5.34 -0.92 0.74
N ASP A 65 5.48 -1.90 -0.17
CA ASP A 65 5.02 -3.28 0.08
C ASP A 65 5.87 -3.94 1.17
N LEU A 66 7.20 -3.80 1.11
CA LEU A 66 8.10 -4.35 2.11
C LEU A 66 7.80 -3.79 3.51
N LEU A 67 7.66 -2.47 3.62
CA LEU A 67 7.36 -1.82 4.89
C LEU A 67 5.98 -2.21 5.42
N GLY A 68 4.99 -2.32 4.54
CA GLY A 68 3.65 -2.82 4.87
C GLY A 68 3.68 -4.23 5.45
N ARG A 69 4.50 -5.13 4.92
CA ARG A 69 4.66 -6.50 5.44
C ARG A 69 5.36 -6.55 6.79
N LEU A 70 6.43 -5.77 6.98
CA LEU A 70 7.14 -5.69 8.25
C LEU A 70 6.23 -5.15 9.37
N ALA A 71 5.44 -4.11 9.06
CA ALA A 71 4.46 -3.56 9.98
C ALA A 71 3.35 -4.59 10.30
N SER A 72 2.82 -5.27 9.27
CA SER A 72 1.80 -6.32 9.44
C SER A 72 2.29 -7.47 10.32
N GLY A 73 3.50 -7.96 10.05
CA GLY A 73 4.11 -9.02 10.85
C GLY A 73 4.27 -8.59 12.30
N SER A 74 4.78 -7.38 12.53
CA SER A 74 4.94 -6.82 13.88
C SER A 74 3.60 -6.75 14.61
N PHE A 75 2.53 -6.30 13.94
CA PHE A 75 1.19 -6.25 14.51
C PHE A 75 0.60 -7.64 14.82
N ILE A 76 0.70 -8.58 13.86
CA ILE A 76 0.17 -9.94 14.02
C ILE A 76 0.90 -10.66 15.16
N PHE A 77 2.23 -10.61 15.20
CA PHE A 77 3.03 -11.21 16.26
C PHE A 77 2.80 -10.55 17.62
N ALA A 78 2.74 -9.22 17.70
CA ALA A 78 2.43 -8.53 18.94
C ALA A 78 1.05 -8.94 19.49
N THR A 79 0.06 -9.10 18.60
CA THR A 79 -1.28 -9.55 18.99
C THR A 79 -1.28 -11.02 19.43
N LEU A 80 -0.51 -11.89 18.76
CA LEU A 80 -0.35 -13.28 19.19
C LEU A 80 0.32 -13.36 20.57
N MET A 81 1.37 -12.58 20.80
CA MET A 81 2.03 -12.50 22.11
C MET A 81 1.06 -12.00 23.19
N LEU A 82 0.25 -10.98 22.90
CA LEU A 82 -0.73 -10.46 23.86
C LEU A 82 -1.76 -11.51 24.30
N THR A 83 -2.07 -12.47 23.43
CA THR A 83 -3.09 -13.48 23.71
C THR A 83 -2.52 -14.77 24.30
N VAL A 84 -1.28 -15.15 23.98
CA VAL A 84 -0.70 -16.45 24.34
C VAL A 84 0.41 -16.34 25.39
N ALA A 85 1.21 -15.27 25.37
CA ALA A 85 2.36 -15.14 26.26
C ALA A 85 1.93 -14.82 27.70
N SER A 86 2.74 -15.27 28.65
CA SER A 86 2.67 -14.82 30.03
C SER A 86 3.59 -13.61 30.19
N VAL A 87 3.02 -12.45 30.52
CA VAL A 87 3.74 -11.17 30.51
C VAL A 87 3.49 -10.44 31.82
N ASP A 88 4.54 -9.83 32.37
CA ASP A 88 4.43 -9.08 33.63
C ASP A 88 3.64 -7.78 33.43
N ASP A 89 3.73 -7.13 32.26
CA ASP A 89 3.01 -5.89 31.92
C ASP A 89 2.11 -6.03 30.68
N CYS A 90 0.86 -6.45 30.90
CA CYS A 90 -0.14 -6.58 29.83
C CYS A 90 -0.43 -5.25 29.11
N ASN A 91 -0.48 -4.15 29.86
CA ASN A 91 -0.79 -2.84 29.29
C ASN A 91 0.31 -2.35 28.34
N ALA A 92 1.59 -2.61 28.65
CA ALA A 92 2.70 -2.24 27.76
C ALA A 92 2.61 -2.97 26.41
N LEU A 93 2.28 -4.26 26.45
CA LEU A 93 2.11 -5.06 25.24
C LEU A 93 0.87 -4.63 24.43
N ALA A 94 -0.23 -4.27 25.09
CA ALA A 94 -1.40 -3.69 24.43
C ALA A 94 -1.07 -2.37 23.72
N LYS A 95 -0.26 -1.49 24.34
CA LYS A 95 0.22 -0.27 23.68
C LYS A 95 1.11 -0.60 22.49
N ALA A 96 1.97 -1.62 22.56
CA ALA A 96 2.77 -2.06 21.42
C ALA A 96 1.89 -2.55 20.25
N VAL A 97 0.82 -3.30 20.54
CA VAL A 97 -0.18 -3.70 19.54
C VAL A 97 -0.85 -2.46 18.92
N GLY A 98 -1.23 -1.49 19.74
CA GLY A 98 -1.82 -0.24 19.26
C GLY A 98 -0.88 0.56 18.33
N TRP A 99 0.40 0.69 18.69
CA TRP A 99 1.39 1.40 17.88
C TRP A 99 1.71 0.69 16.57
N THR A 100 1.88 -0.63 16.62
CA THR A 100 2.10 -1.43 15.40
C THR A 100 0.89 -1.35 14.45
N LEU A 101 -0.33 -1.34 14.99
CA LEU A 101 -1.54 -1.10 14.20
C LEU A 101 -1.58 0.32 13.62
N ALA A 102 -1.19 1.32 14.40
CA ALA A 102 -1.18 2.73 13.99
C ALA A 102 -0.29 2.98 12.76
N ILE A 103 0.78 2.20 12.64
CA ILE A 103 1.70 2.24 11.50
C ILE A 103 1.17 1.37 10.35
N THR A 104 0.60 0.22 10.66
CA THR A 104 0.13 -0.75 9.66
C THR A 104 -1.02 -0.21 8.82
N LEU A 105 -2.07 0.36 9.45
CA LEU A 105 -3.26 0.80 8.70
C LEU A 105 -2.92 1.88 7.64
N PRO A 106 -2.16 2.95 7.93
CA PRO A 106 -1.80 3.93 6.91
C PRO A 106 -0.94 3.38 5.78
N LEU A 107 -0.02 2.45 6.09
CA LEU A 107 0.81 1.81 5.07
C LEU A 107 -0.02 1.00 4.07
N HIS A 108 -1.09 0.34 4.55
CA HIS A 108 -1.97 -0.44 3.69
C HIS A 108 -2.92 0.42 2.83
N THR A 109 -3.25 1.64 3.28
CA THR A 109 -4.05 2.59 2.49
C THR A 109 -3.22 3.42 1.52
N LEU A 110 -1.89 3.45 1.69
CA LEU A 110 -0.94 4.23 0.88
C LEU A 110 -0.93 3.84 -0.62
N PRO A 111 -0.95 2.55 -1.00
CA PRO A 111 -1.02 2.15 -2.41
C PRO A 111 -2.27 2.70 -3.12
N PHE A 112 -3.42 2.73 -2.46
CA PHE A 112 -4.65 3.30 -3.01
C PHE A 112 -4.50 4.79 -3.31
N PHE A 113 -3.84 5.53 -2.43
CA PHE A 113 -3.52 6.94 -2.67
C PHE A 113 -2.59 7.13 -3.88
N PHE A 114 -1.56 6.29 -4.03
CA PHE A 114 -0.70 6.36 -5.22
C PHE A 114 -1.46 6.03 -6.50
N CYS A 115 -2.37 5.05 -6.47
CA CYS A 115 -3.24 4.75 -7.60
C CYS A 115 -4.13 5.94 -7.96
N SER A 116 -4.76 6.60 -6.97
CA SER A 116 -5.61 7.76 -7.25
C SER A 116 -4.83 8.93 -7.84
N ARG A 117 -3.62 9.21 -7.34
CA ARG A 117 -2.71 10.21 -7.92
C ARG A 117 -2.34 9.89 -9.37
N ALA A 118 -2.09 8.62 -9.69
CA ALA A 118 -1.78 8.19 -11.05
C ALA A 118 -2.97 8.37 -12.00
N VAL A 119 -4.18 8.02 -11.55
CA VAL A 119 -5.42 8.12 -12.34
C VAL A 119 -5.83 9.58 -12.57
N PHE A 120 -5.83 10.39 -11.51
CA PHE A 120 -6.32 11.77 -11.53
C PHE A 120 -5.23 12.83 -11.73
N HIS A 121 -4.13 12.49 -12.40
CA HIS A 121 -2.94 13.37 -12.58
C HIS A 121 -3.28 14.80 -13.04
N ASN A 122 -4.38 15.00 -13.76
CA ASN A 122 -4.76 16.30 -14.32
C ASN A 122 -5.51 17.23 -13.33
N SER A 123 -6.03 16.71 -12.21
CA SER A 123 -6.90 17.45 -11.30
C SER A 123 -6.33 17.53 -9.88
N ARG A 124 -5.48 18.54 -9.65
CA ARG A 124 -4.94 18.90 -8.33
C ARG A 124 -5.95 18.87 -7.17
N PRO A 125 -7.19 19.42 -7.28
CA PRO A 125 -8.14 19.37 -6.16
C PRO A 125 -8.56 17.94 -5.78
N ILE A 126 -8.66 17.02 -6.75
CA ILE A 126 -9.04 15.63 -6.50
C ILE A 126 -7.90 14.90 -5.78
N ILE A 127 -6.65 15.13 -6.18
CA ILE A 127 -5.48 14.56 -5.50
C ILE A 127 -5.40 15.08 -4.05
N GLY A 128 -5.66 16.38 -3.83
CA GLY A 128 -5.73 16.97 -2.50
C GLY A 128 -6.78 16.29 -1.62
N PHE A 129 -7.97 16.00 -2.16
CA PHE A 129 -9.02 15.29 -1.43
C PHE A 129 -8.58 13.88 -0.99
N PHE A 130 -7.98 13.08 -1.88
CA PHE A 130 -7.47 11.75 -1.50
C PHE A 130 -6.33 11.81 -0.49
N PHE A 131 -5.47 12.83 -0.59
CA PHE A 131 -4.42 13.04 0.40
C PHE A 131 -4.99 13.37 1.78
N LEU A 132 -6.02 14.21 1.84
CA LEU A 132 -6.73 14.52 3.08
C LEU A 132 -7.41 13.28 3.67
N LEU A 133 -8.04 12.43 2.85
CA LEU A 133 -8.61 11.16 3.31
C LEU A 133 -7.56 10.23 3.91
N TRP A 134 -6.38 10.17 3.29
CA TRP A 134 -5.25 9.43 3.83
C TRP A 134 -4.76 10.00 5.17
N LEU A 135 -4.64 11.33 5.29
CA LEU A 135 -4.29 11.99 6.56
C LEU A 135 -5.32 11.74 7.67
N ILE A 136 -6.61 11.71 7.35
CA ILE A 136 -7.67 11.34 8.30
C ILE A 136 -7.47 9.90 8.79
N SER A 137 -7.11 8.98 7.88
CA SER A 137 -6.79 7.60 8.25
C SER A 137 -5.55 7.51 9.14
N VAL A 138 -4.51 8.29 8.88
CA VAL A 138 -3.33 8.41 9.74
C VAL A 138 -3.73 8.92 11.13
N GLY A 139 -4.48 10.02 11.22
CA GLY A 139 -4.92 10.59 12.48
C GLY A 139 -5.78 9.62 13.30
N GLY A 140 -6.71 8.92 12.66
CA GLY A 140 -7.53 7.89 13.29
C GLY A 140 -6.71 6.69 13.79
N SER A 141 -5.65 6.32 13.06
CA SER A 141 -4.79 5.19 13.42
C SER A 141 -3.84 5.53 14.57
N ILE A 142 -3.33 6.77 14.64
CA ILE A 142 -2.50 7.26 15.75
C ILE A 142 -3.30 7.31 17.07
N ALA A 143 -4.62 7.45 16.99
CA ALA A 143 -5.48 7.40 18.17
C ALA A 143 -5.59 6.00 18.79
N SER A 144 -5.47 4.93 17.99
CA SER A 144 -5.62 3.52 18.42
C SER A 144 -4.78 3.13 19.66
N PRO A 145 -3.47 3.45 19.78
CA PRO A 145 -2.69 3.12 20.97
C PRO A 145 -3.23 3.75 22.25
N PHE A 146 -3.96 4.87 22.20
CA PHE A 146 -4.48 5.49 23.42
C PHE A 146 -5.70 4.75 23.98
N PHE A 147 -6.51 4.13 23.11
CA PHE A 147 -7.80 3.51 23.44
C PHE A 147 -7.78 1.98 23.57
N ILE A 148 -6.59 1.37 23.50
CA ILE A 148 -6.37 -0.04 23.78
C ILE A 148 -5.72 -0.21 25.15
N HIS A 149 -6.30 -1.11 25.95
CA HIS A 149 -5.84 -1.46 27.29
C HIS A 149 -5.84 -2.98 27.46
N ALA A 150 -5.02 -3.48 28.37
CA ALA A 150 -5.07 -4.86 28.78
C ALA A 150 -4.70 -4.99 30.26
N HIS A 151 -5.35 -5.93 30.94
CA HIS A 151 -5.15 -6.21 32.35
C HIS A 151 -4.97 -7.71 32.56
N HIS A 152 -4.39 -8.09 33.70
CA HIS A 152 -4.18 -9.48 34.07
C HIS A 152 -5.49 -10.17 34.44
N ILE A 153 -5.58 -11.46 34.09
CA ILE A 153 -6.69 -12.33 34.48
C ILE A 153 -6.45 -12.82 35.90
N GLY A 154 -7.14 -12.21 36.88
CA GLY A 154 -6.96 -12.55 38.30
C GLY A 154 -5.50 -12.44 38.73
N ASP A 155 -4.99 -13.45 39.44
CA ASP A 155 -3.58 -13.53 39.86
C ASP A 155 -2.65 -14.14 38.80
N THR A 156 -3.15 -14.36 37.58
CA THR A 156 -2.37 -15.01 36.52
C THR A 156 -1.63 -14.00 35.64
N LYS A 157 -0.53 -14.44 35.03
CA LYS A 157 0.26 -13.62 34.08
C LYS A 157 -0.36 -13.52 32.67
N GLN A 158 -1.62 -13.93 32.49
CA GLN A 158 -2.30 -13.85 31.19
C GLN A 158 -3.08 -12.55 31.05
N CYS A 159 -3.10 -12.02 29.84
CA CYS A 159 -3.75 -10.74 29.55
C CYS A 159 -5.17 -10.92 29.02
N LEU A 160 -6.07 -10.06 29.50
CA LEU A 160 -7.39 -9.82 28.92
C LEU A 160 -7.42 -8.43 28.30
N ILE A 161 -7.91 -8.37 27.06
CA ILE A 161 -7.93 -7.16 26.25
C ILE A 161 -9.21 -6.38 26.54
N ASP A 162 -9.06 -5.07 26.73
CA ASP A 162 -10.14 -4.12 26.84
C ASP A 162 -9.99 -3.03 25.78
N ILE A 163 -11.05 -2.79 25.01
CA ILE A 163 -11.04 -1.88 23.86
C ILE A 163 -12.17 -0.88 24.02
N GLU A 164 -11.80 0.40 24.09
CA GLU A 164 -12.78 1.47 24.12
C GLU A 164 -13.31 1.77 22.72
N MET A 165 -14.55 2.27 22.63
CA MET A 165 -15.21 2.63 21.37
C MET A 165 -14.37 3.51 20.41
N PRO A 166 -13.60 4.51 20.88
CA PRO A 166 -12.81 5.36 20.00
C PRO A 166 -11.67 4.63 19.27
N PHE A 167 -11.27 3.43 19.71
CA PHE A 167 -10.33 2.58 18.98
C PHE A 167 -10.77 2.28 17.54
N SER A 168 -12.08 2.17 17.32
CA SER A 168 -12.66 1.87 16.00
C SER A 168 -12.41 2.96 14.95
N ALA A 169 -12.07 4.19 15.36
CA ALA A 169 -11.89 5.33 14.45
C ALA A 169 -10.80 5.08 13.39
N GLY A 170 -9.66 4.47 13.76
CA GLY A 170 -8.59 4.12 12.83
C GLY A 170 -9.02 3.09 11.78
N VAL A 171 -9.73 2.05 12.22
CA VAL A 171 -10.23 0.97 11.35
C VAL A 171 -11.30 1.51 10.39
N VAL A 172 -12.23 2.32 10.89
CA VAL A 172 -13.32 2.91 10.09
C VAL A 172 -12.78 3.90 9.07
N SER A 173 -11.86 4.78 9.47
CA SER A 173 -11.25 5.75 8.55
C SER A 173 -10.42 5.07 7.46
N ALA A 174 -9.69 4.00 7.78
CA ALA A 174 -8.98 3.20 6.78
C ALA A 174 -9.94 2.51 5.80
N ALA A 175 -11.03 1.91 6.30
CA ALA A 175 -12.04 1.27 5.47
C ALA A 175 -12.75 2.28 4.55
N PHE A 176 -13.06 3.47 5.07
CA PHE A 176 -13.66 4.54 4.30
C PHE A 176 -12.72 5.04 3.19
N ASN A 177 -11.43 5.24 3.50
CA ASN A 177 -10.42 5.61 2.51
C ASN A 177 -10.32 4.56 1.39
N ASN A 178 -10.19 3.29 1.75
CA ASN A 178 -10.13 2.18 0.80
C ASN A 178 -11.38 2.12 -0.09
N GLY A 179 -12.58 2.22 0.51
CA GLY A 179 -13.85 2.17 -0.21
C GLY A 179 -14.05 3.34 -1.17
N VAL A 180 -13.84 4.58 -0.71
CA VAL A 180 -13.99 5.78 -1.55
C VAL A 180 -12.98 5.79 -2.70
N THR A 181 -11.73 5.43 -2.42
CA THR A 181 -10.69 5.38 -3.45
C THR A 181 -10.96 4.28 -4.47
N PHE A 182 -11.34 3.09 -4.02
CA PHE A 182 -11.73 2.00 -4.92
C PHE A 182 -12.93 2.37 -5.79
N PHE A 183 -13.98 2.95 -5.20
CA PHE A 183 -15.17 3.36 -5.92
C PHE A 183 -14.86 4.45 -6.95
N SER A 184 -14.06 5.46 -6.57
CA SER A 184 -13.70 6.56 -7.46
C SER A 184 -12.87 6.09 -8.65
N ILE A 185 -11.87 5.23 -8.42
CA ILE A 185 -11.06 4.64 -9.49
C ILE A 185 -11.94 3.78 -10.41
N SER A 186 -12.80 2.93 -9.83
CA SER A 186 -13.71 2.07 -10.59
C SER A 186 -14.71 2.88 -11.43
N PHE A 187 -15.26 3.96 -10.85
CA PHE A 187 -16.17 4.86 -11.55
C PHE A 187 -15.48 5.61 -12.68
N HIS A 188 -14.27 6.12 -12.44
CA HIS A 188 -13.47 6.76 -13.48
C HIS A 188 -13.22 5.79 -14.63
N LEU A 189 -12.75 4.57 -14.35
CA LEU A 189 -12.54 3.53 -15.36
C LEU A 189 -13.84 3.22 -16.13
N MET A 190 -14.98 3.14 -15.44
CA MET A 190 -16.30 2.90 -16.04
C MET A 190 -16.68 3.95 -17.10
N LEU A 191 -16.39 5.22 -16.85
CA LEU A 191 -16.69 6.32 -17.77
C LEU A 191 -15.90 6.23 -19.08
N TYR A 192 -14.73 5.60 -19.06
CA TYR A 192 -13.90 5.39 -20.25
C TYR A 192 -14.15 4.04 -20.94
N THR A 193 -15.07 3.21 -20.44
CA THR A 193 -15.44 1.96 -21.14
C THR A 193 -16.40 2.25 -22.30
N THR A 194 -16.14 1.66 -23.47
CA THR A 194 -16.91 1.86 -24.72
C THR A 194 -18.24 1.08 -24.77
N ALA A 195 -18.68 0.45 -23.67
CA ALA A 195 -19.94 -0.29 -23.67
C ALA A 195 -21.15 0.65 -23.69
N GLU A 196 -22.20 0.30 -24.43
CA GLU A 196 -23.36 1.18 -24.66
C GLU A 196 -24.37 1.20 -23.49
N THR A 197 -24.38 0.16 -22.65
CA THR A 197 -25.37 0.00 -21.56
C THR A 197 -24.71 0.00 -20.19
N TRP A 198 -25.30 0.69 -19.20
CA TRP A 198 -24.81 0.74 -17.80
C TRP A 198 -24.62 -0.64 -17.15
N SER A 199 -25.57 -1.56 -17.34
CA SER A 199 -25.45 -2.95 -16.87
C SER A 199 -24.32 -3.70 -17.58
N GLY A 200 -24.13 -3.44 -18.89
CA GLY A 200 -23.02 -3.99 -19.67
C GLY A 200 -21.65 -3.46 -19.24
N ARG A 201 -21.55 -2.18 -18.85
CA ARG A 201 -20.33 -1.57 -18.28
C ARG A 201 -19.99 -2.17 -16.92
N PHE A 202 -20.97 -2.34 -16.04
CA PHE A 202 -20.76 -2.93 -14.72
C PHE A 202 -20.37 -4.40 -14.82
N ASN A 203 -21.02 -5.16 -15.69
CA ASN A 203 -20.66 -6.55 -15.96
C ASN A 203 -19.30 -6.65 -16.67
N ALA A 204 -18.96 -5.73 -17.58
CA ALA A 204 -17.63 -5.69 -18.22
C ALA A 204 -16.50 -5.40 -17.22
N LEU A 205 -16.75 -4.57 -16.21
CA LEU A 205 -15.80 -4.30 -15.11
C LEU A 205 -15.69 -5.47 -14.14
N LEU A 206 -16.81 -6.11 -13.76
CA LEU A 206 -16.80 -7.28 -12.88
C LEU A 206 -16.25 -8.54 -13.57
N HIS A 207 -16.50 -8.68 -14.86
CA HIS A 207 -16.15 -9.86 -15.65
C HIS A 207 -14.88 -9.66 -16.50
N SER A 208 -14.22 -8.50 -16.39
CA SER A 208 -13.03 -8.07 -17.16
C SER A 208 -13.17 -8.08 -18.70
N ARG A 209 -14.38 -8.22 -19.23
CA ARG A 209 -14.64 -8.29 -20.67
C ARG A 209 -14.89 -6.88 -21.22
N GLY A 210 -13.84 -6.08 -21.42
CA GLY A 210 -14.00 -4.83 -22.20
C GLY A 210 -12.84 -3.82 -22.27
N ALA A 211 -11.79 -3.92 -21.46
CA ALA A 211 -10.64 -3.00 -21.58
C ALA A 211 -9.60 -3.50 -22.59
N GLY A 212 -8.89 -2.60 -23.29
CA GLY A 212 -7.84 -2.95 -24.27
C GLY A 212 -6.77 -3.85 -23.66
N GLU A 213 -6.20 -4.77 -24.46
CA GLU A 213 -5.43 -5.96 -24.01
C GLU A 213 -4.40 -5.71 -22.89
N VAL A 214 -3.71 -4.58 -22.89
CA VAL A 214 -2.70 -4.23 -21.88
C VAL A 214 -3.31 -3.74 -20.56
N SER A 215 -4.38 -2.94 -20.64
CA SER A 215 -5.18 -2.54 -19.47
C SER A 215 -5.98 -3.74 -18.93
N LYS A 216 -6.41 -4.64 -19.83
CA LYS A 216 -7.05 -5.91 -19.47
C LYS A 216 -6.13 -6.76 -18.60
N LEU A 217 -4.87 -6.97 -18.97
CA LEU A 217 -3.92 -7.76 -18.18
C LEU A 217 -3.62 -7.17 -16.80
N LEU A 218 -3.51 -5.83 -16.69
CA LEU A 218 -3.27 -5.15 -15.41
C LEU A 218 -4.53 -5.06 -14.52
N MET A 219 -5.69 -4.84 -15.13
CA MET A 219 -6.96 -4.60 -14.41
C MET A 219 -7.69 -5.90 -14.06
N GLN A 220 -7.60 -6.93 -14.92
CA GLN A 220 -8.20 -8.26 -14.72
C GLN A 220 -7.54 -9.03 -13.58
N SER A 221 -6.23 -8.89 -13.38
CA SER A 221 -5.54 -9.48 -12.22
C SER A 221 -5.60 -8.60 -10.97
N GLY A 222 -5.61 -7.27 -11.10
CA GLY A 222 -5.66 -6.37 -9.94
C GLY A 222 -7.02 -6.31 -9.23
N GLN A 223 -8.13 -6.28 -9.98
CA GLN A 223 -9.48 -6.11 -9.38
C GLN A 223 -9.93 -7.32 -8.54
N GLN A 224 -9.55 -8.55 -8.93
CA GLN A 224 -9.90 -9.76 -8.17
C GLN A 224 -9.31 -9.76 -6.76
N PHE A 225 -8.16 -9.10 -6.55
CA PHE A 225 -7.52 -9.02 -5.24
C PHE A 225 -7.93 -7.77 -4.45
N ILE A 226 -8.28 -6.68 -5.14
CA ILE A 226 -8.71 -5.44 -4.49
C ILE A 226 -10.14 -5.53 -3.92
N ILE A 227 -11.07 -6.20 -4.62
CA ILE A 227 -12.45 -6.34 -4.14
C ILE A 227 -12.51 -7.04 -2.76
N PRO A 228 -11.84 -8.19 -2.54
CA PRO A 228 -11.77 -8.83 -1.23
C PRO A 228 -11.20 -7.90 -0.14
N ILE A 229 -10.14 -7.13 -0.45
CA ILE A 229 -9.55 -6.16 0.50
C ILE A 229 -10.62 -5.16 0.96
N VAL A 230 -11.33 -4.54 0.03
CA VAL A 230 -12.32 -3.51 0.34
C VAL A 230 -13.50 -4.11 1.12
N VAL A 231 -13.99 -5.27 0.70
CA VAL A 231 -15.11 -5.97 1.36
C VAL A 231 -14.75 -6.35 2.80
N ILE A 232 -13.57 -6.95 3.01
CA ILE A 232 -13.11 -7.36 4.34
C ILE A 232 -12.83 -6.13 5.21
N SER A 233 -12.29 -5.06 4.65
CA SER A 233 -12.07 -3.81 5.38
C SER A 233 -13.38 -3.19 5.85
N ILE A 234 -14.42 -3.19 5.02
CA ILE A 234 -15.76 -2.69 5.38
C ILE A 234 -16.39 -3.59 6.45
N ALA A 235 -16.34 -4.91 6.29
CA ALA A 235 -16.86 -5.85 7.28
C ALA A 235 -16.18 -5.69 8.64
N THR A 236 -14.87 -5.49 8.63
CA THR A 236 -14.06 -5.25 9.84
C THR A 236 -14.46 -3.94 10.52
N ALA A 237 -14.68 -2.87 9.75
CA ALA A 237 -15.15 -1.60 10.28
C ALA A 237 -16.53 -1.72 10.93
N ILE A 238 -17.49 -2.39 10.28
CA ILE A 238 -18.85 -2.61 10.82
C ILE A 238 -18.78 -3.33 12.17
N VAL A 239 -18.01 -4.42 12.27
CA VAL A 239 -17.89 -5.17 13.52
C VAL A 239 -17.22 -4.34 14.62
N ASN A 240 -16.24 -3.51 14.28
CA ASN A 240 -15.54 -2.70 15.28
C ASN A 240 -16.41 -1.56 15.86
N VAL A 241 -17.44 -1.12 15.13
CA VAL A 241 -18.39 -0.08 15.58
C VAL A 241 -19.48 -0.65 16.49
N ILE A 242 -19.79 -1.95 16.43
CA ILE A 242 -20.88 -2.54 17.22
C ILE A 242 -20.40 -2.84 18.65
N PRO A 243 -20.92 -2.13 19.68
CA PRO A 243 -20.47 -2.31 21.06
C PRO A 243 -20.84 -3.67 21.66
N ALA A 244 -21.83 -4.36 21.09
CA ALA A 244 -22.28 -5.68 21.55
C ALA A 244 -21.28 -6.81 21.27
N ILE A 245 -20.33 -6.61 20.35
CA ILE A 245 -19.36 -7.65 19.98
C ILE A 245 -18.18 -7.60 20.98
N PRO A 246 -17.74 -8.73 21.57
CA PRO A 246 -16.61 -8.74 22.48
C PRO A 246 -15.31 -8.20 21.85
N ALA A 247 -14.48 -7.52 22.66
CA ALA A 247 -13.22 -6.90 22.22
C ALA A 247 -12.28 -7.88 21.49
N ASN A 248 -12.20 -9.12 21.98
CA ASN A 248 -11.38 -10.18 21.38
C ASN A 248 -11.75 -10.46 19.92
N PHE A 249 -13.05 -10.52 19.59
CA PHE A 249 -13.51 -10.74 18.23
C PHE A 249 -13.31 -9.53 17.33
N ARG A 250 -13.45 -8.32 17.87
CA ARG A 250 -13.17 -7.08 17.11
C ARG A 250 -11.71 -7.02 16.68
N LEU A 251 -10.78 -7.27 17.61
CA LEU A 251 -9.36 -7.31 17.33
C LEU A 251 -8.99 -8.46 16.39
N LEU A 252 -9.59 -9.64 16.57
CA LEU A 252 -9.39 -10.78 15.68
C LEU A 252 -9.71 -10.43 14.21
N LEU A 253 -10.82 -9.73 13.96
CA LEU A 253 -11.15 -9.30 12.60
C LEU A 253 -10.19 -8.25 12.06
N VAL A 254 -9.65 -7.36 12.90
CA VAL A 254 -8.59 -6.43 12.48
C VAL A 254 -7.35 -7.21 12.04
N VAL A 255 -6.97 -8.27 12.78
CA VAL A 255 -5.87 -9.16 12.39
C VAL A 255 -6.14 -9.87 11.06
N VAL A 256 -7.35 -10.41 10.87
CA VAL A 256 -7.75 -11.02 9.58
C VAL A 256 -7.63 -10.02 8.45
N ASN A 257 -8.13 -8.80 8.65
CA ASN A 257 -8.08 -7.74 7.66
C ASN A 257 -6.64 -7.39 7.26
N VAL A 258 -5.76 -7.19 8.22
CA VAL A 258 -4.33 -6.90 7.98
C VAL A 258 -3.64 -8.07 7.28
N ALA A 259 -3.87 -9.30 7.73
CA ALA A 259 -3.26 -10.49 7.13
C ALA A 259 -3.68 -10.65 5.66
N VAL A 260 -4.97 -10.46 5.36
CA VAL A 260 -5.48 -10.53 3.99
C VAL A 260 -4.91 -9.39 3.15
N GLN A 261 -4.90 -8.15 3.64
CA GLN A 261 -4.34 -7.03 2.89
C GLN A 261 -2.85 -7.24 2.59
N SER A 262 -2.07 -7.72 3.55
CA SER A 262 -0.65 -8.04 3.36
C SER A 262 -0.41 -9.16 2.34
N SER A 263 -1.24 -10.20 2.33
CA SER A 263 -1.13 -11.30 1.35
C SER A 263 -1.58 -10.89 -0.05
N MET A 264 -2.63 -10.06 -0.14
CA MET A 264 -3.14 -9.60 -1.43
C MET A 264 -2.24 -8.54 -2.05
N SER A 265 -1.67 -7.62 -1.25
CA SER A 265 -0.69 -6.64 -1.75
C SER A 265 0.53 -7.34 -2.35
N ALA A 266 1.01 -8.39 -1.68
CA ALA A 266 2.11 -9.24 -2.13
C ALA A 266 1.85 -9.83 -3.52
N ARG A 267 0.66 -10.41 -3.71
CA ARG A 267 0.25 -11.03 -4.98
C ARG A 267 0.13 -9.99 -6.08
N ILE A 268 -0.52 -8.86 -5.80
CA ILE A 268 -0.66 -7.75 -6.74
C ILE A 268 0.73 -7.25 -7.17
N HIS A 269 1.62 -7.02 -6.21
CA HIS A 269 2.99 -6.58 -6.47
C HIS A 269 3.75 -7.57 -7.37
N LYS A 270 3.67 -8.86 -7.05
CA LYS A 270 4.24 -9.94 -7.86
C LYS A 270 3.67 -9.94 -9.28
N HIS A 271 2.35 -9.90 -9.43
CA HIS A 271 1.71 -9.92 -10.76
C HIS A 271 2.15 -8.72 -11.62
N ILE A 272 2.25 -7.53 -11.03
CA ILE A 272 2.71 -6.33 -11.73
C ILE A 272 4.18 -6.50 -12.16
N LYS A 273 5.04 -7.02 -11.27
CA LYS A 273 6.47 -7.12 -11.54
C LYS A 273 6.82 -8.27 -12.48
N THR A 274 6.21 -9.44 -12.34
CA THR A 274 6.35 -10.56 -13.28
C THR A 274 5.81 -10.19 -14.65
N GLY A 275 4.67 -9.49 -14.77
CA GLY A 275 4.20 -9.00 -16.06
C GLY A 275 5.17 -8.02 -16.72
N LEU A 276 5.91 -7.24 -15.93
CA LEU A 276 6.97 -6.36 -16.42
C LEU A 276 8.21 -7.14 -16.90
N VAL A 277 8.54 -8.25 -16.23
CA VAL A 277 9.70 -9.11 -16.52
C VAL A 277 9.45 -10.04 -17.72
N ASP A 278 8.26 -10.64 -17.82
CA ASP A 278 7.88 -11.51 -18.96
C ASP A 278 7.67 -10.71 -20.25
N SER A 279 7.45 -9.39 -20.15
CA SER A 279 7.53 -8.47 -21.29
C SER A 279 8.98 -8.18 -21.73
N HIS A 280 9.96 -8.79 -21.07
CA HIS A 280 11.40 -8.62 -21.32
C HIS A 280 12.17 -9.96 -21.36
N PRO A 281 11.80 -10.83 -22.29
CA PRO A 281 12.78 -11.48 -23.13
C PRO A 281 12.42 -11.25 -24.60
N THR A 282 13.30 -10.54 -25.31
CA THR A 282 13.20 -10.13 -26.73
C THR A 282 12.48 -8.80 -26.97
N THR A 283 13.27 -7.73 -27.06
CA THR A 283 12.99 -6.48 -27.80
C THR A 283 11.55 -5.99 -27.81
N VAL A 284 11.09 -5.42 -26.70
CA VAL A 284 10.04 -4.40 -26.76
C VAL A 284 10.55 -3.19 -25.99
N HIS A 285 10.87 -2.15 -26.75
CA HIS A 285 11.14 -0.80 -26.29
C HIS A 285 10.20 -0.40 -25.15
N THR A 286 10.70 0.54 -24.34
CA THR A 286 10.14 1.42 -23.30
C THR A 286 8.75 2.01 -23.59
N ASN A 287 7.84 1.22 -24.15
CA ASN A 287 6.66 1.61 -24.89
C ASN A 287 5.39 1.36 -24.07
N ALA A 288 5.40 0.64 -22.94
CA ALA A 288 4.15 0.41 -22.21
C ALA A 288 3.71 1.67 -21.43
N VAL A 289 4.66 2.33 -20.75
CA VAL A 289 4.42 3.62 -20.08
C VAL A 289 4.36 4.75 -21.13
N ASP A 290 5.23 4.71 -22.14
CA ASP A 290 5.27 5.74 -23.17
C ASP A 290 4.07 5.65 -24.14
N ARG A 291 3.56 4.45 -24.49
CA ARG A 291 2.31 4.34 -25.27
C ARG A 291 1.08 4.74 -24.49
N THR A 292 1.07 4.60 -23.16
CA THR A 292 -0.04 5.14 -22.36
C THR A 292 -0.03 6.68 -22.42
N ILE A 293 1.15 7.28 -22.52
CA ILE A 293 1.34 8.73 -22.73
C ILE A 293 1.05 9.13 -24.21
N GLU A 294 1.45 8.33 -25.20
CA GLU A 294 1.17 8.59 -26.63
C GLU A 294 -0.29 8.41 -27.01
N PHE A 295 -0.97 7.39 -26.47
CA PHE A 295 -2.41 7.20 -26.68
C PHE A 295 -3.18 8.41 -26.12
N ARG A 296 -2.73 8.93 -24.97
CA ARG A 296 -3.25 10.17 -24.36
C ARG A 296 -2.96 11.41 -25.21
N ARG A 297 -1.76 11.53 -25.80
CA ARG A 297 -1.38 12.65 -26.69
C ARG A 297 -2.14 12.61 -28.03
N ALA A 298 -2.40 11.42 -28.57
CA ALA A 298 -3.21 11.24 -29.77
C ALA A 298 -4.70 11.57 -29.52
N GLU A 299 -5.20 11.35 -28.32
CA GLU A 299 -6.58 11.64 -27.92
C GLU A 299 -6.80 13.14 -27.65
N GLU A 300 -5.86 13.83 -26.99
CA GLU A 300 -5.85 15.29 -26.87
C GLU A 300 -5.81 15.98 -28.25
N SER A 301 -5.10 15.38 -29.21
CA SER A 301 -5.04 15.86 -30.60
C SER A 301 -6.39 15.74 -31.33
N ARG A 302 -7.17 14.68 -31.04
CA ARG A 302 -8.50 14.47 -31.63
C ARG A 302 -9.54 15.42 -31.04
N LEU A 303 -9.54 15.61 -29.72
CA LEU A 303 -10.41 16.58 -29.04
C LEU A 303 -10.09 18.02 -29.49
N SER A 304 -8.82 18.35 -29.68
CA SER A 304 -8.37 19.65 -30.23
C SER A 304 -8.80 19.87 -31.69
N ARG A 305 -8.81 18.81 -32.52
CA ARG A 305 -9.33 18.87 -33.90
C ARG A 305 -10.84 19.04 -33.94
N GLN A 306 -11.56 18.35 -33.05
CA GLN A 306 -13.01 18.43 -32.96
C GLN A 306 -13.49 19.80 -32.47
N SER A 307 -12.76 20.42 -31.53
CA SER A 307 -13.02 21.79 -31.10
C SER A 307 -12.68 22.86 -32.16
N ARG A 308 -11.72 22.60 -33.07
CA ARG A 308 -11.46 23.49 -34.23
C ARG A 308 -12.54 23.40 -35.31
N MET A 309 -13.20 22.26 -35.46
CA MET A 309 -14.25 22.07 -36.47
C MET A 309 -15.62 22.62 -36.03
N SER A 310 -15.81 22.96 -34.76
CA SER A 310 -17.06 23.55 -34.25
C SER A 310 -17.06 25.08 -34.18
N LYS A 311 -16.02 25.76 -34.70
CA LYS A 311 -16.04 27.23 -34.81
C LYS A 311 -16.75 27.63 -36.11
N PRO A 312 -17.89 28.35 -36.05
CA PRO A 312 -18.52 28.88 -37.26
C PRO A 312 -17.59 29.89 -37.95
N PRO A 313 -17.64 30.02 -39.29
CA PRO A 313 -16.77 30.93 -40.02
C PRO A 313 -17.02 32.37 -39.58
N ALA A 314 -15.94 33.03 -39.15
CA ALA A 314 -15.96 34.44 -38.80
C ALA A 314 -16.20 35.27 -40.07
N VAL A 315 -17.25 36.10 -40.03
CA VAL A 315 -17.53 37.15 -41.00
C VAL A 315 -16.37 38.15 -41.00
N TYR A 316 -15.87 38.46 -42.20
CA TYR A 316 -14.80 39.42 -42.44
C TYR A 316 -15.27 40.82 -42.10
N GLY A 317 -14.70 41.40 -41.03
CA GLY A 317 -15.04 42.73 -40.51
C GLY A 317 -13.77 43.52 -40.20
N GLN A 318 -13.68 44.69 -40.83
CA GLN A 318 -12.54 45.57 -40.99
C GLN A 318 -12.12 46.31 -39.69
N ARG A 319 -10.80 46.35 -39.44
CA ARG A 319 -10.00 47.47 -38.88
C ARG A 319 -10.44 48.14 -37.55
N SER A 320 -9.62 48.05 -36.52
CA SER A 320 -8.83 49.20 -36.01
C SER A 320 -7.95 48.84 -34.80
N THR A 321 -6.86 49.58 -34.70
CA THR A 321 -5.73 49.53 -33.79
C THR A 321 -6.06 49.99 -32.36
N MET A 322 -5.57 49.31 -31.34
CA MET A 322 -5.02 49.97 -30.14
C MET A 322 -4.03 49.05 -29.40
N ARG A 323 -3.07 49.71 -28.75
CA ARG A 323 -1.73 49.28 -28.33
C ARG A 323 -1.64 49.33 -26.81
N SER A 324 -0.78 48.47 -26.25
CA SER A 324 -0.20 48.50 -24.89
C SER A 324 -1.13 48.20 -23.71
N ASP A 325 -0.77 47.49 -22.65
CA ASP A 325 0.41 46.70 -22.27
C ASP A 325 -0.06 45.83 -21.09
N THR A 326 0.28 44.54 -21.04
CA THR A 326 0.28 43.81 -19.77
C THR A 326 1.36 42.74 -19.75
N ILE A 327 2.38 43.09 -18.98
CA ILE A 327 3.52 42.34 -18.43
C ILE A 327 3.21 40.85 -18.22
N GLU A 328 3.93 39.99 -18.95
CA GLU A 328 4.13 38.59 -18.58
C GLU A 328 5.04 38.51 -17.35
N LEU A 329 4.58 37.87 -16.27
CA LEU A 329 5.46 37.28 -15.27
C LEU A 329 5.24 35.76 -15.23
N SER A 330 6.32 35.09 -15.64
CA SER A 330 6.55 33.65 -15.71
C SER A 330 6.33 32.92 -14.36
N PRO A 331 5.64 31.76 -14.33
CA PRO A 331 5.80 30.75 -13.29
C PRO A 331 6.78 29.68 -13.76
N THR A 332 8.03 30.10 -13.99
CA THR A 332 9.17 29.23 -13.68
C THR A 332 9.31 29.28 -12.15
N VAL A 333 9.72 28.18 -11.51
CA VAL A 333 9.86 28.03 -10.04
C VAL A 333 8.61 27.54 -9.30
N ILE A 334 8.11 26.32 -9.58
CA ILE A 334 7.83 25.24 -8.58
C ILE A 334 7.96 23.86 -9.28
N LEU A 335 8.96 23.70 -10.13
CA LEU A 335 9.41 22.40 -10.67
C LEU A 335 10.93 22.22 -10.47
N ALA A 336 11.54 23.01 -9.58
CA ALA A 336 12.97 22.99 -9.30
C ALA A 336 13.34 22.38 -7.93
N SER A 337 12.38 22.11 -7.04
CA SER A 337 12.72 21.68 -5.66
C SER A 337 12.76 20.17 -5.44
N ILE A 338 12.39 19.33 -6.42
CA ILE A 338 12.47 17.87 -6.28
C ILE A 338 13.45 17.26 -7.30
N GLY A 339 13.61 17.87 -8.48
CA GLY A 339 14.59 17.43 -9.48
C GLY A 339 16.04 17.93 -9.27
N SER A 340 16.28 18.79 -8.27
CA SER A 340 17.62 19.32 -7.97
C SER A 340 18.37 18.55 -6.87
N SER A 341 17.66 17.80 -6.01
CA SER A 341 18.32 17.05 -4.92
C SER A 341 18.91 15.73 -5.44
N GLU A 342 18.15 14.99 -6.27
CA GLU A 342 18.64 13.73 -6.85
C GLU A 342 19.77 13.95 -7.86
N ARG A 343 19.75 15.07 -8.60
CA ARG A 343 20.79 15.38 -9.60
C ARG A 343 22.09 15.89 -8.99
N TYR A 344 22.09 16.34 -7.73
CA TYR A 344 23.31 16.78 -7.03
C TYR A 344 24.02 15.59 -6.36
N ASP A 345 23.28 14.60 -5.86
CA ASP A 345 23.87 13.36 -5.31
C ASP A 345 24.40 12.44 -6.41
N GLU A 346 23.68 12.28 -7.53
CA GLU A 346 24.13 11.45 -8.66
C GLU A 346 25.41 11.99 -9.32
N LYS A 347 25.60 13.33 -9.31
CA LYS A 347 26.82 13.97 -9.84
C LYS A 347 28.00 13.87 -8.87
N ARG A 348 27.75 13.80 -7.56
CA ARG A 348 28.79 13.66 -6.53
C ARG A 348 29.32 12.22 -6.42
N GLU A 349 28.46 11.23 -6.66
CA GLU A 349 28.87 9.82 -6.74
C GLU A 349 29.67 9.54 -8.03
N LEU A 350 29.24 10.06 -9.19
CA LEU A 350 29.97 9.87 -10.45
C LEU A 350 31.38 10.50 -10.45
N ASP A 351 31.53 11.69 -9.85
CA ASP A 351 32.84 12.37 -9.78
C ASP A 351 33.80 11.66 -8.78
N SER A 352 33.29 10.92 -7.78
CA SER A 352 34.13 10.12 -6.88
C SER A 352 34.66 8.83 -7.52
N ILE A 353 33.87 8.23 -8.41
CA ILE A 353 34.23 6.99 -9.12
C ILE A 353 35.27 7.27 -10.22
N THR A 354 35.22 8.46 -10.85
CA THR A 354 36.19 8.84 -11.89
C THR A 354 37.56 9.27 -11.34
N GLU A 355 37.66 9.69 -10.07
CA GLU A 355 38.96 9.97 -9.42
C GLU A 355 39.71 8.69 -9.01
N GLU A 356 39.00 7.63 -8.58
CA GLU A 356 39.63 6.33 -8.25
C GLU A 356 40.19 5.62 -9.50
N GLU A 357 39.52 5.73 -10.65
CA GLU A 357 39.98 5.11 -11.90
C GLU A 357 41.24 5.79 -12.47
N LYS A 358 41.45 7.08 -12.12
CA LYS A 358 42.62 7.86 -12.54
C LYS A 358 43.86 7.56 -11.69
N TYR A 359 43.69 7.15 -10.43
CA TYR A 359 44.81 6.72 -9.57
C TYR A 359 45.28 5.29 -9.84
N ALA A 360 44.37 4.39 -10.25
CA ALA A 360 44.72 2.99 -10.56
C ALA A 360 45.58 2.83 -11.83
N SER A 361 45.57 3.82 -12.73
CA SER A 361 46.25 3.75 -14.03
C SER A 361 47.70 4.25 -14.04
N THR A 362 48.24 4.71 -12.89
CA THR A 362 49.58 5.36 -12.83
C THR A 362 50.67 4.50 -12.17
N LEU A 363 50.38 3.26 -11.75
CA LEU A 363 51.35 2.38 -11.06
C LEU A 363 51.65 1.10 -11.84
N VAL A 364 52.27 1.21 -13.02
CA VAL A 364 53.12 0.15 -13.57
C VAL A 364 54.32 0.75 -14.31
N PRO A 365 55.54 0.71 -13.74
CA PRO A 365 56.75 0.70 -14.53
C PRO A 365 57.23 -0.75 -14.69
N GLY A 366 57.47 -1.13 -15.95
CA GLY A 366 57.98 -2.43 -16.31
C GLY A 366 59.44 -2.66 -15.90
N SER A 367 59.83 -3.93 -15.91
CA SER A 367 61.22 -4.34 -16.06
C SER A 367 61.31 -5.63 -16.89
N HIS A 368 62.09 -5.51 -17.95
CA HIS A 368 62.55 -6.52 -18.89
C HIS A 368 63.47 -7.60 -18.28
N ARG A 369 63.71 -8.64 -19.11
CA ARG A 369 64.96 -9.43 -19.30
C ARG A 369 64.98 -10.81 -18.60
N SER A 370 64.84 -11.93 -19.31
CA SER A 370 65.77 -12.65 -20.23
C SER A 370 66.57 -13.74 -19.51
N SER A 371 66.74 -14.86 -20.23
CA SER A 371 67.69 -15.97 -20.03
C SER A 371 67.29 -16.98 -18.95
N ASP A 372 67.58 -18.28 -19.04
CA ASP A 372 68.01 -19.25 -20.05
C ASP A 372 68.17 -20.57 -19.25
N GLU A 373 68.38 -21.69 -19.95
CA GLU A 373 69.02 -22.93 -19.47
C GLU A 373 68.24 -24.01 -18.68
N HIS A 374 68.12 -25.16 -19.36
CA HIS A 374 68.52 -26.53 -18.96
C HIS A 374 68.30 -26.93 -17.49
N VAL A 375 67.51 -27.97 -17.18
CA VAL A 375 67.79 -29.42 -17.32
C VAL A 375 66.49 -30.18 -17.02
#